data_AF-A0A932P8R2-F1
#
_entry.id   AF-A0A932P8R2-F1
#
_cell.length_a   1.000
_cell.length_b   1.000
_cell.length_c   1.000
_cell.angle_alpha   90.00
_cell.angle_beta   90.00
_cell.angle_gamma   90.00
#
_symmetry.space_group_name_H-M   'P 1'
#
loop_
_entity.id
_entity.type
_entity.pdbx_description
1 polymer ?
#
loop_
_entity_poly.entity_id
_entity_poly.type
_entity_poly.pdbx_seq_one_letter_code
_entity_poly.pdbx_strand_id
1 'polypeptide(L)'
;MPIVAWGRSARKNKRAVERENIGDIEGPILDCTAIIQVQNVPAEWVAKALVLRAAVHWKHGSVRELFDDLETVLKMSDAPAGIKKLAYQNKHTYLGRQYAQ
;
A
#
# COMPACT_ATOMS: atom_id res chain seq x y z
N MET A 1 48.16 -21.96 2.45
CA MET A 1 48.21 -21.02 1.30
C MET A 1 48.23 -21.88 0.05
N PRO A 2 47.30 -21.78 -0.93
CA PRO A 2 46.69 -20.58 -1.57
C PRO A 2 45.18 -20.43 -1.26
N ILE A 3 44.52 -19.26 -1.20
CA ILE A 3 44.26 -18.10 -2.10
C ILE A 3 43.18 -18.38 -3.17
N VAL A 4 42.03 -17.72 -2.98
CA VAL A 4 40.87 -17.34 -3.84
C VAL A 4 39.94 -18.38 -4.49
N ALA A 5 38.68 -18.40 -4.01
CA ALA A 5 37.49 -18.73 -4.80
C ALA A 5 36.24 -18.01 -4.23
N TRP A 6 36.22 -16.68 -4.28
CA TRP A 6 35.00 -15.90 -4.09
C TRP A 6 34.14 -16.03 -5.35
N GLY A 7 33.14 -16.90 -5.32
CA GLY A 7 32.37 -17.19 -6.54
C GLY A 7 31.04 -17.90 -6.35
N ARG A 8 30.27 -17.64 -5.27
CA ARG A 8 28.90 -18.20 -5.14
C ARG A 8 27.85 -17.33 -4.42
N SER A 9 27.99 -15.99 -4.40
CA SER A 9 26.98 -15.12 -3.72
C SER A 9 26.27 -14.09 -4.60
N ALA A 10 26.35 -14.15 -5.94
CA ALA A 10 25.66 -13.18 -6.79
C ALA A 10 24.23 -13.60 -7.21
N ARG A 11 23.86 -14.88 -7.11
CA ARG A 11 22.59 -15.37 -7.69
C ARG A 11 21.39 -15.39 -6.74
N LYS A 12 21.62 -15.27 -5.43
CA LYS A 12 20.54 -15.20 -4.43
C LYS A 12 20.00 -13.77 -4.21
N ASN A 13 20.80 -12.74 -4.50
CA ASN A 13 20.41 -11.38 -4.14
C ASN A 13 19.33 -10.80 -5.07
N LYS A 14 19.32 -11.15 -6.36
CA LYS A 14 18.31 -10.61 -7.28
C LYS A 14 16.90 -11.15 -7.00
N ARG A 15 16.76 -12.44 -6.71
CA ARG A 15 15.46 -13.08 -6.36
C ARG A 15 15.01 -12.81 -4.93
N ALA A 16 15.93 -12.60 -3.99
CA ALA A 16 15.56 -12.20 -2.62
C ALA A 16 15.01 -10.78 -2.61
N VAL A 17 15.69 -9.83 -3.27
CA VAL A 17 15.20 -8.44 -3.42
C VAL A 17 13.89 -8.37 -4.20
N GLU A 18 13.70 -9.23 -5.21
CA GLU A 18 12.45 -9.30 -5.98
C GLU A 18 11.30 -9.95 -5.19
N ARG A 19 11.60 -10.81 -4.21
CA ARG A 19 10.61 -11.35 -3.25
C ARG A 19 10.32 -10.40 -2.10
N GLU A 20 11.28 -9.59 -1.65
CA GLU A 20 11.01 -8.50 -0.70
C GLU A 20 10.13 -7.43 -1.33
N ASN A 21 10.31 -7.12 -2.62
CA ASN A 21 9.48 -6.12 -3.31
C ASN A 21 8.07 -6.59 -3.72
N ILE A 22 7.86 -7.90 -3.89
CA ILE A 22 6.57 -8.47 -4.33
C ILE A 22 5.85 -9.19 -3.17
N GLY A 23 6.53 -9.51 -2.07
CA GLY A 23 5.99 -10.26 -0.93
C GLY A 23 5.71 -9.42 0.33
N ASP A 24 6.30 -8.23 0.47
CA ASP A 24 6.08 -7.37 1.65
C ASP A 24 4.89 -6.41 1.46
N ILE A 25 3.84 -6.92 0.82
CA ILE A 25 2.55 -6.25 0.67
C ILE A 25 1.48 -6.87 1.55
N GLU A 26 1.57 -8.17 1.79
CA GLU A 26 0.68 -8.82 2.74
C GLU A 26 0.90 -8.21 4.13
N GLY A 27 2.14 -7.95 4.57
CA GLY A 27 2.43 -7.28 5.84
C GLY A 27 1.71 -5.93 5.99
N PRO A 28 2.00 -4.93 5.13
CA PRO A 28 1.36 -3.62 5.21
C PRO A 28 -0.16 -3.64 5.01
N ILE A 29 -0.69 -4.50 4.14
CA ILE A 29 -2.15 -4.65 3.94
C ILE A 29 -2.80 -5.30 5.16
N LEU A 30 -2.19 -6.34 5.73
CA LEU A 30 -2.66 -7.03 6.92
C LEU A 30 -2.60 -6.09 8.13
N ASP A 31 -1.55 -5.29 8.29
CA ASP A 31 -1.43 -4.30 9.36
C ASP A 31 -2.51 -3.21 9.23
N CYS A 32 -2.74 -2.68 8.02
CA CYS A 32 -3.82 -1.73 7.78
C CYS A 32 -5.20 -2.37 8.03
N THR A 33 -5.39 -3.62 7.60
CA THR A 33 -6.65 -4.34 7.77
C THR A 33 -6.91 -4.67 9.25
N ALA A 34 -5.87 -5.00 10.01
CA ALA A 34 -5.95 -5.20 11.45
C ALA A 34 -6.40 -3.90 12.15
N ILE A 35 -5.80 -2.76 11.82
CA ILE A 35 -6.21 -1.44 12.35
C ILE A 35 -7.68 -1.14 12.02
N ILE A 36 -8.14 -1.46 10.81
CA ILE A 36 -9.54 -1.26 10.39
C ILE A 36 -10.50 -2.18 11.16
N GLN A 37 -10.06 -3.39 11.53
CA GLN A 37 -10.88 -4.38 12.25
C GLN A 37 -10.94 -4.17 13.77
N VAL A 38 -9.97 -3.45 14.36
CA VAL A 38 -9.97 -3.18 15.81
C VAL A 38 -11.11 -2.21 16.16
N GLN A 39 -12.00 -2.63 17.06
CA GLN A 39 -13.04 -1.77 17.62
C GLN A 39 -12.43 -0.69 18.54
N ASN A 40 -13.05 0.50 18.58
CA ASN A 40 -12.58 1.69 19.30
C ASN A 40 -11.28 2.35 18.79
N VAL A 41 -10.86 2.04 17.56
CA VAL A 41 -9.80 2.83 16.91
C VAL A 41 -10.38 4.19 16.47
N PRO A 42 -9.69 5.31 16.75
CA PRO A 42 -10.14 6.62 16.27
C PRO A 42 -10.25 6.63 14.74
N ALA A 43 -11.31 7.26 14.23
CA ALA A 43 -11.60 7.33 12.80
C ALA A 43 -10.43 7.90 11.97
N GLU A 44 -9.57 8.73 12.56
CA GLU A 44 -8.32 9.20 11.95
C GLU A 44 -7.39 8.05 11.55
N TRP A 45 -7.17 7.08 12.43
CA TRP A 45 -6.25 5.97 12.17
C TRP A 45 -6.81 5.01 11.12
N VAL A 46 -8.11 4.73 11.20
CA VAL A 46 -8.84 3.93 10.19
C VAL A 46 -8.72 4.60 8.81
N ALA A 47 -8.93 5.92 8.74
CA ALA A 47 -8.83 6.66 7.49
C ALA A 47 -7.39 6.68 6.92
N LYS A 48 -6.36 6.81 7.78
CA LYS A 48 -4.95 6.69 7.34
C LYS A 48 -4.64 5.29 6.81
N ALA A 49 -5.08 4.25 7.50
CA ALA A 49 -4.85 2.86 7.11
C ALA A 49 -5.47 2.55 5.74
N LEU A 50 -6.68 3.03 5.47
CA LEU A 50 -7.33 2.88 4.16
C LEU A 50 -6.58 3.61 3.04
N VAL A 51 -6.10 4.84 3.27
CA VAL A 51 -5.31 5.58 2.26
C VAL A 51 -3.97 4.88 1.97
N LEU A 52 -3.33 4.31 2.99
CA LEU A 52 -2.09 3.54 2.82
C LEU A 52 -2.36 2.24 2.06
N ARG A 53 -3.42 1.50 2.41
CA ARG A 53 -3.82 0.27 1.71
C ARG A 53 -4.14 0.53 0.24
N ALA A 54 -4.87 1.62 -0.05
CA ALA A 54 -5.10 2.07 -1.42
C ALA A 54 -3.80 2.32 -2.21
N ALA A 55 -2.80 2.96 -1.60
CA ALA A 55 -1.50 3.19 -2.26
C ALA A 55 -0.73 1.88 -2.52
N VAL A 56 -0.88 0.87 -1.66
CA VAL A 56 -0.32 -0.46 -1.90
C VAL A 56 -1.03 -1.16 -3.06
N HIS A 57 -2.36 -1.09 -3.11
CA HIS A 57 -3.17 -1.60 -4.21
C HIS A 57 -2.79 -0.95 -5.56
N TRP A 58 -2.51 0.36 -5.58
CA TRP A 58 -1.99 1.04 -6.79
C TRP A 58 -0.71 0.39 -7.32
N LYS A 59 0.26 0.15 -6.43
CA LYS A 59 1.57 -0.42 -6.82
C LYS A 59 1.45 -1.81 -7.44
N HIS A 60 0.41 -2.56 -7.08
CA HIS A 60 0.18 -3.92 -7.57
C HIS A 60 -0.83 -4.00 -8.72
N GLY A 61 -1.40 -2.88 -9.15
CA GLY A 61 -2.39 -2.84 -10.23
C GLY A 61 -3.81 -3.23 -9.80
N SER A 62 -4.07 -3.37 -8.49
CA SER A 62 -5.40 -3.61 -7.90
C SER A 62 -6.20 -2.31 -7.85
N VAL A 63 -6.54 -1.76 -9.03
CA VAL A 63 -7.15 -0.43 -9.16
C VAL A 63 -8.56 -0.38 -8.53
N ARG A 64 -9.30 -1.50 -8.55
CA ARG A 64 -10.65 -1.57 -7.99
C ARG A 64 -10.64 -1.41 -6.47
N GLU A 65 -9.82 -2.21 -5.81
CA GLU A 65 -9.66 -2.24 -4.35
C GLU A 65 -9.15 -0.89 -3.82
N LEU A 66 -8.24 -0.27 -4.57
CA LEU A 66 -7.80 1.10 -4.31
C LEU A 66 -8.96 2.09 -4.29
N PHE A 67 -9.86 2.05 -5.27
CA PHE A 67 -10.97 3.00 -5.34
C PHE A 67 -12.00 2.74 -4.25
N ASP A 68 -12.27 1.47 -3.94
CA ASP A 68 -13.16 1.09 -2.84
C ASP A 68 -12.63 1.62 -1.49
N ASP A 69 -11.32 1.52 -1.25
CA ASP A 69 -10.67 2.04 -0.04
C ASP A 69 -10.75 3.57 0.05
N LEU A 70 -10.42 4.28 -1.04
CA LEU A 70 -10.49 5.74 -1.08
C LEU A 70 -11.93 6.25 -0.96
N GLU A 71 -12.90 5.57 -1.55
CA GLU A 71 -14.31 5.91 -1.37
C GLU A 71 -14.80 5.72 0.05
N THR A 72 -14.35 4.66 0.72
CA THR A 72 -14.67 4.40 2.12
C THR A 72 -14.22 5.58 2.98
N VAL A 73 -12.99 6.07 2.79
CA VAL A 73 -12.46 7.26 3.50
C VAL A 73 -13.29 8.51 3.26
N LEU A 74 -13.76 8.72 2.03
CA LEU A 74 -14.59 9.89 1.68
C LEU A 74 -15.99 9.81 2.30
N LYS A 75 -16.54 8.60 2.47
CA LYS A 75 -17.85 8.35 3.09
C LYS A 75 -17.83 8.43 4.62
N MET A 76 -16.66 8.24 5.26
CA MET A 76 -16.53 8.36 6.72
C MET A 76 -16.84 9.79 7.19
N SER A 77 -17.92 10.00 7.94
CA SER A 77 -18.25 11.32 8.53
C SER A 77 -17.14 11.82 9.45
N ASP A 78 -16.58 10.91 10.25
CA ASP A 78 -15.67 11.21 11.36
C ASP A 78 -14.20 11.27 10.94
N ALA A 79 -13.90 11.02 9.66
CA ALA A 79 -12.55 11.11 9.15
C ALA A 79 -12.08 12.58 9.08
N PRO A 80 -10.84 12.89 9.51
CA PRO A 80 -10.27 14.22 9.42
C PRO A 80 -10.32 14.81 8.00
N ALA A 81 -10.65 16.10 7.89
CA ALA A 81 -10.74 16.79 6.60
C ALA A 81 -9.44 16.72 5.78
N GLY A 82 -8.28 16.74 6.44
CA GLY A 82 -6.98 16.59 5.78
C GLY A 82 -6.82 15.23 5.09
N ILE A 83 -7.30 14.15 5.72
CA ILE A 83 -7.23 12.79 5.15
C ILE A 83 -8.23 12.63 4.02
N LYS A 84 -9.45 13.18 4.15
CA LYS A 84 -10.44 13.20 3.05
C LYS A 84 -9.89 13.93 1.82
N LYS A 85 -9.24 15.08 2.02
CA LYS A 85 -8.59 15.83 0.94
C LYS A 85 -7.50 15.00 0.26
N LEU A 86 -6.66 14.31 1.05
CA LEU A 86 -5.63 13.43 0.52
C LEU A 86 -6.24 12.26 -0.28
N ALA A 87 -7.29 11.62 0.24
CA ALA A 87 -7.97 10.54 -0.45
C ALA A 87 -8.58 10.99 -1.79
N TYR A 88 -9.19 12.17 -1.82
CA TYR A 88 -9.70 12.79 -3.04
C TYR A 88 -8.58 13.06 -4.05
N GLN A 89 -7.49 13.69 -3.62
CA GLN A 89 -6.33 13.97 -4.48
C GLN A 89 -5.73 12.69 -5.08
N ASN A 90 -5.59 11.65 -4.26
CA ASN A 90 -5.10 10.35 -4.70
C ASN A 90 -6.06 9.75 -5.74
N LYS A 91 -7.37 9.75 -5.48
CA LYS A 91 -8.40 9.26 -6.42
C LYS A 91 -8.27 9.94 -7.79
N HIS A 92 -8.17 11.27 -7.82
CA HIS A 92 -8.00 12.02 -9.07
C HIS A 92 -6.69 11.70 -9.78
N THR A 93 -5.60 11.58 -9.02
CA THR A 93 -4.28 11.25 -9.57
C THR A 93 -4.29 9.86 -10.22
N TYR A 94 -4.93 8.89 -9.58
CA TYR A 94 -5.04 7.53 -10.09
C TYR A 94 -5.99 7.42 -11.29
N LEU A 95 -7.14 8.11 -11.26
CA LEU A 95 -8.04 8.21 -12.43
C LEU A 95 -7.30 8.82 -13.63
N GLY A 96 -6.60 9.94 -13.43
CA GLY A 96 -5.84 10.60 -14.50
C GLY A 96 -4.77 9.70 -15.12
N ARG A 97 -4.12 8.84 -14.32
CA ARG A 97 -3.16 7.85 -14.83
C ARG A 97 -3.83 6.67 -15.52
N GLN A 98 -5.03 6.27 -15.08
CA GLN A 98 -5.77 5.16 -15.68
C GLN A 98 -6.27 5.49 -17.09
N TYR A 99 -6.73 6.73 -17.33
CA TYR A 99 -7.18 7.18 -18.66
C TYR A 99 -6.06 7.70 -19.57
N ALA A 100 -4.81 7.75 -19.06
CA ALA A 100 -3.65 8.16 -19.83
C ALA A 100 -2.85 6.96 -20.41
N GLN A 101 -3.32 5.73 -20.19
CA GLN A 101 -2.81 4.48 -20.77
C GLN A 101 -3.78 3.97 -21.84
#